data_AF-A0A2P8HGX3-F1
#
_entry.id   AF-A0A2P8HGX3-F1
#
_cell.length_a   1.000
_cell.length_b   1.000
_cell.length_c   1.000
_cell.angle_alpha   90.00
_cell.angle_beta   90.00
_cell.angle_gamma   90.00
#
_symmetry.space_group_name_H-M   'P 1'
#
loop_
_entity.id
_entity.type
_entity.pdbx_description
1 polymer ?
#
loop_
_entity_poly.entity_id
_entity_poly.type
_entity_poly.pdbx_seq_one_letter_code
_entity_poly.pdbx_strand_id
1 'polypeptide(L)'
;MNISNSQSKSVEQIFSEVQTQFPKAELKKPFLSPLTIIIPHDNFKFLLRYKKNYLQVDFTPPVYWLLGGMLAGFALFTAILSIIFQRLVISFGGVIPVIIGVLIIKVVFKSTRKDAFKSFEDEANILVNTTNNGI
;
A
#
# COMPACT_ATOMS: atom_id res chain seq x y z
N MET A 1 -7.34 1.57 -4.67
CA MET A 1 -8.31 2.10 -5.65
C MET A 1 -7.70 2.02 -7.04
N ASN A 2 -8.48 2.17 -8.12
CA ASN A 2 -7.97 2.12 -9.50
C ASN A 2 -8.24 3.46 -10.19
N ILE A 3 -7.19 4.07 -10.77
CA ILE A 3 -7.25 5.28 -11.57
C ILE A 3 -7.19 4.86 -13.04
N SER A 4 -8.18 5.23 -13.85
CA SER A 4 -8.13 4.98 -15.29
C SER A 4 -7.10 5.91 -15.93
N ASN A 5 -6.22 5.36 -16.77
CA ASN A 5 -5.27 6.14 -17.55
C ASN A 5 -5.94 6.54 -18.88
N SER A 6 -6.80 7.55 -18.85
CA SER A 6 -7.57 7.97 -20.02
C SER A 6 -6.69 8.61 -21.10
N GLN A 7 -5.52 9.14 -20.72
CA GLN A 7 -4.56 9.77 -21.62
C GLN A 7 -3.53 8.81 -22.22
N SER A 8 -3.58 7.51 -21.88
CA SER A 8 -2.60 6.49 -22.34
C SER A 8 -1.14 6.90 -22.11
N LYS A 9 -0.85 7.68 -21.06
CA LYS A 9 0.52 8.10 -20.71
C LYS A 9 1.39 6.89 -20.40
N SER A 10 2.65 6.92 -20.81
CA SER A 10 3.62 5.88 -20.42
C SER A 10 3.96 5.98 -18.93
N VAL A 11 4.48 4.89 -18.34
CA VAL A 11 4.82 4.88 -16.91
C VAL A 11 5.92 5.89 -16.60
N GLU A 12 6.84 6.08 -17.54
CA GLU A 12 7.95 7.03 -17.45
C GLU A 12 7.44 8.47 -17.48
N GLN A 13 6.43 8.78 -18.31
CA GLN A 13 5.79 10.11 -18.34
C GLN A 13 5.10 10.39 -17.00
N ILE A 14 4.31 9.43 -16.50
CA ILE A 14 3.64 9.56 -15.19
C ILE A 14 4.69 9.71 -14.09
N PHE A 15 5.78 8.95 -14.14
CA PHE A 15 6.87 9.06 -13.18
C PHE A 15 7.53 10.44 -13.20
N SER A 16 7.75 11.02 -14.39
CA SER A 16 8.35 12.35 -14.55
C SER A 16 7.49 13.45 -13.90
N GLU A 17 6.18 13.38 -14.11
CA GLU A 17 5.21 14.31 -13.51
C GLU A 17 5.13 14.11 -12.00
N VAL A 18 5.04 12.86 -11.54
CA VAL A 18 5.05 12.52 -10.10
C VAL A 18 6.34 13.00 -9.43
N GLN A 19 7.51 12.85 -10.07
CA GLN A 19 8.79 13.24 -9.50
C GLN A 19 8.91 14.77 -9.33
N THR A 20 8.20 15.54 -10.15
CA THR A 20 8.14 17.01 -10.02
C THR A 20 7.47 17.42 -8.70
N GLN A 21 6.42 16.69 -8.28
CA GLN A 21 5.68 16.97 -7.05
C GLN A 21 6.23 16.20 -5.84
N PHE A 22 6.79 15.01 -6.07
CA PHE A 22 7.34 14.11 -5.07
C PHE A 22 8.79 13.76 -5.43
N PRO A 23 9.79 14.60 -5.07
CA PRO A 23 11.18 14.45 -5.53
C PRO A 23 11.85 13.15 -5.05
N LYS A 24 11.32 12.52 -4.01
CA LYS A 24 11.80 11.23 -3.47
C LYS A 24 11.07 10.02 -4.07
N ALA A 25 10.25 10.20 -5.11
CA ALA A 25 9.58 9.10 -5.78
C ALA A 25 10.59 8.19 -6.48
N GLU A 26 10.37 6.88 -6.41
CA GLU A 26 11.23 5.88 -7.03
C GLU A 26 10.43 5.02 -8.02
N LEU A 27 10.96 4.79 -9.21
CA LEU A 27 10.42 3.82 -10.14
C LEU A 27 11.08 2.45 -9.92
N LYS A 28 10.31 1.43 -9.53
CA LYS A 28 10.82 0.06 -9.35
C LYS A 28 10.02 -0.93 -10.17
N LYS A 29 10.70 -1.95 -10.69
CA LYS A 29 10.11 -3.13 -11.34
C LYS A 29 10.40 -4.37 -10.49
N PRO A 30 9.54 -4.73 -9.52
CA PRO A 30 9.74 -5.94 -8.73
C PRO A 30 9.57 -7.19 -9.59
N PHE A 31 10.27 -8.28 -9.27
CA PHE A 31 10.30 -9.51 -10.08
C PHE A 31 8.90 -10.13 -10.35
N LEU A 32 7.98 -10.03 -9.38
CA LEU A 32 6.62 -10.57 -9.45
C LEU A 32 5.52 -9.50 -9.51
N SER A 33 5.87 -8.24 -9.76
CA SER A 33 4.89 -7.16 -9.77
C SER A 33 5.07 -6.24 -10.97
N PRO A 34 3.98 -5.61 -11.43
CA PRO A 34 4.07 -4.59 -12.47
C PRO A 34 5.00 -3.44 -12.06
N LEU A 35 5.44 -2.65 -13.05
CA LEU A 35 6.16 -1.40 -12.80
C LEU A 35 5.38 -0.58 -11.75
N THR A 36 6.08 -0.18 -10.70
CA THR A 36 5.49 0.47 -9.53
C THR A 36 6.26 1.74 -9.22
N ILE A 37 5.55 2.86 -9.18
CA ILE A 37 6.08 4.12 -8.66
C ILE A 37 5.83 4.13 -7.15
N ILE A 38 6.89 4.29 -6.38
CA ILE A 38 6.87 4.33 -4.92
C ILE A 38 7.03 5.78 -4.49
N ILE A 39 6.00 6.32 -3.82
CA ILE A 39 5.99 7.70 -3.35
C ILE A 39 6.05 7.68 -1.82
N PRO A 40 7.19 8.05 -1.21
CA PRO A 40 7.26 8.18 0.23
C PRO A 40 6.47 9.42 0.67
N HIS A 41 5.54 9.24 1.62
CA HIS A 41 4.77 10.32 2.21
C HIS A 41 4.71 10.12 3.73
N ASP A 42 5.26 11.07 4.48
CA ASP A 42 5.47 10.95 5.92
C ASP A 42 6.18 9.63 6.31
N ASN A 43 5.53 8.82 7.13
CA ASN A 43 6.04 7.57 7.70
C ASN A 43 5.59 6.32 6.91
N PHE A 44 4.94 6.48 5.75
CA PHE A 44 4.46 5.36 4.94
C PHE A 44 4.72 5.60 3.45
N LYS A 45 4.45 4.60 2.61
CA LYS A 45 4.74 4.69 1.17
C LYS A 45 3.48 4.42 0.38
N PHE A 46 3.12 5.33 -0.51
CA PHE A 46 2.13 5.08 -1.56
C PHE A 46 2.77 4.31 -2.71
N LEU A 47 1.99 3.44 -3.33
CA LEU A 47 2.39 2.58 -4.43
C LEU A 47 1.42 2.81 -5.58
N LEU A 48 1.93 3.34 -6.69
CA LEU A 48 1.20 3.43 -7.96
C LEU A 48 1.66 2.30 -8.86
N ARG A 49 0.87 1.25 -8.96
CA ARG A 49 1.19 0.06 -9.76
C ARG A 49 0.57 0.19 -11.13
N TYR A 50 1.40 0.24 -12.17
CA TYR A 50 0.91 0.38 -13.53
C TYR A 50 0.43 -0.96 -14.09
N LYS A 51 -0.87 -1.07 -14.35
CA LYS A 51 -1.47 -2.20 -15.07
C LYS A 51 -1.97 -1.68 -16.41
N LYS A 52 -1.97 -2.53 -17.45
CA LYS A 52 -2.20 -2.18 -18.87
C LYS A 52 -3.01 -0.89 -19.13
N ASN A 53 -4.22 -0.77 -18.55
CA ASN A 53 -5.13 0.35 -18.80
C ASN A 53 -5.46 1.20 -17.54
N TYR A 54 -4.85 0.92 -16.39
CA TYR A 54 -5.16 1.60 -15.13
C TYR A 54 -4.00 1.58 -14.14
N LEU A 55 -3.91 2.61 -13.30
CA LEU A 55 -3.00 2.64 -12.16
C LEU A 55 -3.73 2.16 -10.91
N GLN A 56 -3.18 1.14 -10.26
CA GLN A 56 -3.68 0.70 -8.96
C GLN A 56 -2.94 1.43 -7.86
N VAL A 57 -3.68 2.19 -7.05
CA VAL A 57 -3.18 2.85 -5.83
C VAL A 57 -3.23 1.84 -4.68
N ASP A 58 -2.07 1.52 -4.13
CA ASP A 58 -1.87 0.71 -2.93
C ASP A 58 -0.89 1.45 -2.00
N PHE A 59 -0.60 0.88 -0.83
CA PHE A 59 0.34 1.46 0.12
C PHE A 59 1.05 0.40 0.95
N THR A 60 2.18 0.81 1.53
CA THR A 60 2.92 0.06 2.53
C THR A 60 2.84 0.82 3.84
N PRO A 61 2.18 0.27 4.87
CA PRO A 61 2.17 0.86 6.21
C PRO A 61 3.59 1.01 6.78
N PRO A 62 3.79 1.85 7.80
CA PRO A 62 5.07 1.93 8.51
C PRO A 62 5.45 0.55 9.10
N VAL A 63 6.75 0.26 9.15
CA VAL A 63 7.26 -1.04 9.66
C VAL A 63 6.79 -1.31 11.10
N TYR A 64 6.73 -0.29 11.95
CA TYR A 64 6.23 -0.43 13.32
C TYR A 64 4.77 -0.88 13.40
N TRP A 65 3.92 -0.42 12.47
CA TRP A 65 2.54 -0.89 12.40
C TRP A 65 2.48 -2.36 11.98
N LEU A 66 3.34 -2.77 11.04
CA LEU A 66 3.46 -4.17 10.61
C LEU A 66 3.90 -5.08 11.76
N LEU A 67 4.93 -4.69 12.50
CA LEU A 67 5.39 -5.43 13.69
C LEU A 67 4.30 -5.52 14.76
N GLY A 68 3.63 -4.40 15.05
CA GLY A 68 2.57 -4.35 16.05
C GLY A 68 1.41 -5.30 15.73
N GLY A 69 0.91 -5.29 14.49
CA GLY A 69 -0.17 -6.21 14.13
C GLY A 69 0.28 -7.65 13.87
N MET A 70 1.57 -7.91 13.58
CA MET A 70 2.09 -9.28 13.64
C MET A 70 2.03 -9.84 15.06
N LEU A 71 2.48 -9.06 16.06
CA LEU A 71 2.39 -9.45 17.47
C LEU A 71 0.94 -9.60 17.92
N ALA A 72 0.06 -8.67 17.54
CA ALA A 72 -1.36 -8.74 17.87
C ALA A 72 -2.06 -9.95 17.21
N GLY A 73 -1.77 -10.20 15.93
CA GLY A 73 -2.29 -11.37 15.20
C GLY A 73 -1.83 -12.69 15.82
N PHE A 74 -0.57 -12.76 16.24
CA PHE A 74 -0.01 -13.91 16.95
C PHE A 74 -0.69 -14.13 18.31
N ALA A 75 -0.88 -13.06 19.09
CA ALA A 75 -1.57 -13.13 20.38
C ALA A 75 -3.03 -13.57 20.22
N LEU A 76 -3.75 -13.01 19.24
CA LEU A 76 -5.14 -13.38 18.95
C LEU A 76 -5.26 -14.84 18.54
N PHE A 77 -4.38 -15.31 17.66
CA PHE A 77 -4.37 -16.70 17.19
C PHE A 77 -4.07 -17.68 18.33
N THR A 78 -3.08 -17.36 19.15
CA THR A 78 -2.72 -18.12 20.36
C THR A 78 -3.91 -18.19 21.32
N ALA A 79 -4.63 -17.08 21.52
CA ALA A 79 -5.82 -17.04 22.36
C ALA A 79 -6.95 -17.91 21.82
N ILE A 80 -7.24 -17.84 20.51
CA ILE A 80 -8.27 -18.65 19.85
C ILE A 80 -7.96 -20.15 19.99
N LEU A 81 -6.72 -20.56 19.69
CA LEU A 81 -6.31 -21.96 19.86
C LEU A 81 -6.42 -22.40 21.32
N SER A 82 -6.00 -21.55 22.25
CA SER A 82 -6.07 -21.90 23.67
C SER A 82 -7.51 -22.11 24.16
N ILE A 83 -8.47 -21.36 23.61
CA ILE A 83 -9.91 -21.54 23.88
C ILE A 83 -10.40 -22.86 23.30
N ILE A 84 -10.05 -23.19 22.04
CA ILE A 84 -10.51 -24.41 21.36
C ILE A 84 -9.97 -25.67 22.06
N PHE A 85 -8.69 -25.66 22.42
CA PHE A 85 -8.01 -26.82 23.01
C PHE A 85 -8.09 -26.87 24.55
N GLN A 86 -8.74 -25.88 25.18
CA GLN A 86 -8.84 -25.72 26.64
C GLN A 86 -7.49 -25.79 27.38
N ARG A 87 -6.39 -25.50 26.68
CA ARG A 87 -5.02 -25.56 27.17
C ARG A 87 -4.23 -24.44 26.53
N LEU A 88 -3.24 -23.89 27.23
CA LEU A 88 -2.37 -22.86 26.66
C LEU A 88 -1.58 -23.45 25.47
N VAL A 89 -1.94 -23.03 24.25
CA VAL A 89 -1.27 -23.44 23.01
C VAL A 89 -0.43 -22.28 22.51
N ILE A 90 0.87 -22.31 22.79
CA ILE A 90 1.80 -21.30 22.25
C ILE A 90 2.27 -21.77 20.88
N SER A 91 1.64 -21.26 19.82
CA SER A 91 1.94 -21.62 18.44
C SER A 91 3.09 -20.76 17.89
N PHE A 92 4.34 -21.15 18.11
CA PHE A 92 5.49 -20.54 17.43
C PHE A 92 5.64 -21.11 16.01
N GLY A 93 5.08 -20.47 14.98
CA GLY A 93 5.52 -20.77 13.60
C GLY A 93 4.49 -20.81 12.48
N GLY A 94 3.32 -20.19 12.63
CA GLY A 94 2.38 -20.08 11.51
C GLY A 94 2.62 -18.83 10.66
N VAL A 95 2.74 -18.97 9.34
CA VAL A 95 2.66 -17.84 8.39
C VAL A 95 1.25 -17.24 8.38
N ILE A 96 0.23 -18.04 8.70
CA ILE A 96 -1.19 -17.66 8.71
C ILE A 96 -1.49 -16.48 9.67
N PRO A 97 -1.15 -16.53 10.98
CA PRO A 97 -1.41 -15.41 11.89
C PRO A 97 -0.66 -14.12 11.49
N VAL A 98 0.51 -14.25 10.87
CA VAL A 98 1.26 -13.12 10.31
C VAL A 98 0.50 -12.47 9.17
N ILE A 99 0.01 -13.26 8.21
CA ILE A 99 -0.78 -12.76 7.07
C ILE A 99 -2.04 -12.06 7.58
N ILE A 100 -2.78 -12.67 8.51
CA ILE A 100 -4.00 -12.10 9.09
C ILE A 100 -3.69 -10.76 9.77
N GLY A 101 -2.63 -10.71 10.59
CA GLY A 101 -2.19 -9.48 11.23
C GLY A 101 -1.91 -8.37 10.23
N VAL A 102 -1.15 -8.65 9.17
CA VAL A 102 -0.82 -7.68 8.12
C VAL A 102 -2.07 -7.19 7.39
N LEU A 103 -3.05 -8.06 7.12
CA LEU A 103 -4.32 -7.66 6.48
C LEU A 103 -5.13 -6.73 7.40
N ILE A 104 -5.23 -7.05 8.69
CA ILE A 104 -5.93 -6.20 9.67
C ILE A 104 -5.24 -4.83 9.76
N ILE A 105 -3.92 -4.79 9.87
CA ILE A 105 -3.16 -3.52 9.89
C ILE A 105 -3.46 -2.69 8.65
N LYS A 106 -3.44 -3.31 7.45
CA LYS A 106 -3.75 -2.59 6.22
C LYS A 106 -5.16 -2.00 6.27
N VAL A 107 -6.16 -2.74 6.75
CA VAL A 107 -7.53 -2.24 6.85
C VAL A 107 -7.64 -1.10 7.87
N VAL A 108 -7.09 -1.28 9.07
CA VAL A 108 -7.14 -0.28 10.15
C VAL A 108 -6.37 0.99 9.76
N PHE A 109 -5.17 0.84 9.20
CA PHE A 109 -4.35 1.97 8.77
C PHE A 109 -5.03 2.75 7.63
N LYS A 110 -5.64 2.04 6.67
CA LYS A 110 -6.42 2.68 5.61
C LYS A 110 -7.64 3.41 6.16
N SER A 111 -8.33 2.81 7.14
CA SER A 111 -9.52 3.42 7.74
C SER A 111 -9.20 4.66 8.56
N THR A 112 -8.11 4.65 9.32
CA THR A 112 -7.71 5.77 10.19
C THR A 112 -7.15 6.95 9.42
N ARG A 113 -6.64 6.73 8.19
CA ARG A 113 -6.06 7.77 7.33
C ARG A 113 -6.82 7.97 6.03
N LYS A 114 -8.13 7.66 6.03
CA LYS A 114 -8.97 7.67 4.83
C LYS A 114 -8.87 8.99 4.05
N ASP A 115 -8.79 10.12 4.74
CA ASP A 115 -8.71 11.45 4.12
C ASP A 115 -7.38 11.66 3.39
N ALA A 116 -6.26 11.25 4.00
CA ALA A 116 -4.96 11.29 3.34
C ALA A 116 -4.89 10.37 2.11
N PHE A 117 -5.53 9.19 2.19
CA PHE A 117 -5.64 8.28 1.05
C PHE A 117 -6.47 8.89 -0.09
N LYS A 118 -7.57 9.54 0.24
CA LYS A 118 -8.46 10.18 -0.73
C LYS A 118 -7.79 11.39 -1.37
N SER A 119 -7.13 12.24 -0.58
CA SER A 119 -6.38 13.40 -1.08
C SER A 119 -5.29 12.97 -2.06
N PHE A 120 -4.52 11.92 -1.72
CA PHE A 120 -3.50 11.38 -2.62
C PHE A 120 -4.11 10.78 -3.89
N GLU A 121 -5.26 10.11 -3.79
CA GLU A 121 -5.97 9.57 -4.95
C GLU A 121 -6.42 10.68 -5.90
N ASP A 122 -7.00 11.75 -5.36
CA ASP A 122 -7.44 12.91 -6.13
C ASP A 122 -6.25 13.59 -6.84
N GLU A 123 -5.13 13.77 -6.13
CA GLU A 123 -3.88 14.34 -6.66
C GLU A 123 -3.26 13.45 -7.74
N ALA A 124 -3.18 12.12 -7.50
CA ALA A 124 -2.69 11.17 -8.50
C ALA A 124 -3.60 11.10 -9.73
N ASN A 125 -4.92 11.24 -9.55
CA ASN A 125 -5.86 11.28 -10.66
C ASN A 125 -5.67 12.53 -11.51
N ILE A 126 -5.44 13.68 -10.87
CA ILE A 126 -5.08 14.93 -11.57
C ILE A 126 -3.78 14.74 -12.34
N LEU A 127 -2.73 14.21 -11.73
CA LEU A 127 -1.44 13.98 -12.41
C LEU A 127 -1.58 13.05 -13.63
N VAL A 128 -2.27 11.92 -13.46
CA VAL A 128 -2.42 10.93 -14.54
C VAL A 128 -3.29 11.47 -15.69
N ASN A 129 -4.34 12.23 -15.39
CA ASN A 129 -5.36 12.63 -16.38
C ASN A 129 -5.34 14.12 -16.78
N THR A 130 -4.47 14.94 -16.21
CA THR A 130 -4.28 16.35 -16.62
C THR A 130 -3.06 16.46 -17.52
N THR A 131 -3.22 17.14 -18.64
CA THR A 131 -2.11 17.51 -19.52
C THR A 131 -1.44 18.73 -18.91
N ASN A 132 -0.24 18.58 -18.36
CA ASN A 132 0.63 19.72 -18.15
C ASN A 132 1.08 20.20 -19.54
N ASN A 133 0.27 21.04 -20.18
CA ASN A 133 0.76 21.91 -21.24
C ASN A 133 1.76 22.83 -20.56
N GLY A 134 3.05 22.55 -20.76
CA GLY A 134 4.13 23.43 -20.34
C GLY A 134 3.83 24.85 -20.79
N ILE A 135 3.90 25.78 -19.85
CA ILE A 135 4.13 27.19 -20.14
C ILE A 135 5.65 27.36 -20.24
#